data_AF-A0AAX2UG50-F1
#
_entry.id   AF-A0AAX2UG50-F1
#
_cell.length_a   1.000
_cell.length_b   1.000
_cell.length_c   1.000
_cell.angle_alpha   90.00
_cell.angle_beta   90.00
_cell.angle_gamma   90.00
#
_symmetry.space_group_name_H-M   'P 1'
#
loop_
_entity.id
_entity.type
_entity.pdbx_description
1 polymer ?
#
loop_
_entity_poly.entity_id
_entity_poly.type
_entity_poly.pdbx_seq_one_letter_code
_entity_poly.pdbx_strand_id
1 'polypeptide(L)'
;LKCVPKLNQFIFDHSFNPLEGLEQQSKSLTKLQEPMIRLHYKSDRFQKDNLPIYNLLINNERKEQDKALSELNILQKDLRDIEDINLLNQFKQDFSKDYEFKELNLSLDTNLIKLYFIIPKNIAKIHKDAYKEFENKNLGAGYFKQLHTYDKIIKNTLEDNKELMTYHFCFLTPAKMHNLKLQIAKGLDEILEDEDRKQGVFVCKFVVVNGIEM
;
A
#
# COMPACT_ATOMS: atom_id res chain seq x y z
N LEU A 1 42.31 -12.35 -11.33
CA LEU A 1 40.86 -12.05 -11.31
C LEU A 1 40.29 -12.59 -10.00
N LYS A 2 39.93 -11.73 -9.04
CA LYS A 2 39.21 -12.14 -7.82
C LYS A 2 37.71 -12.11 -8.14
N CYS A 3 37.07 -13.27 -8.23
CA CYS A 3 35.61 -13.35 -8.32
C CYS A 3 35.02 -12.94 -6.96
N VAL A 4 34.35 -11.78 -6.93
CA VAL A 4 33.50 -11.40 -5.80
C VAL A 4 32.11 -11.98 -6.08
N PRO A 5 31.58 -12.87 -5.22
CA PRO A 5 30.24 -13.40 -5.42
C PRO A 5 29.24 -12.26 -5.29
N LYS A 6 28.42 -12.06 -6.33
CA LYS A 6 27.25 -11.19 -6.27
C LYS A 6 26.33 -11.74 -5.19
N LEU A 7 26.01 -10.93 -4.19
CA LEU A 7 25.00 -11.28 -3.20
C LEU A 7 23.67 -11.42 -3.94
N ASN A 8 23.21 -12.66 -4.13
CA ASN A 8 21.87 -12.91 -4.65
C ASN A 8 20.88 -12.41 -3.59
N GLN A 9 20.30 -11.24 -3.83
CA GLN A 9 19.08 -10.83 -3.15
C GLN A 9 17.98 -11.76 -3.66
N PHE A 10 17.76 -12.87 -2.96
CA PHE A 10 16.57 -13.67 -3.13
C PHE A 10 15.37 -12.76 -2.79
N ILE A 11 14.68 -12.28 -3.81
CA ILE A 11 13.37 -11.68 -3.66
C ILE A 11 12.45 -12.87 -3.36
N PHE A 12 12.19 -13.10 -2.07
CA PHE A 12 11.25 -14.11 -1.65
C PHE A 12 9.92 -13.87 -2.35
N ASP A 13 9.33 -14.93 -2.90
CA ASP A 13 7.90 -14.95 -3.18
C ASP A 13 7.20 -14.67 -1.85
N HIS A 14 6.64 -13.48 -1.71
CA HIS A 14 6.14 -12.95 -0.44
C HIS A 14 4.91 -13.69 0.07
N SER A 15 4.49 -14.76 -0.59
CA SER A 15 3.55 -15.73 -0.02
C SER A 15 4.09 -16.52 1.17
N PHE A 16 5.40 -16.44 1.43
CA PHE A 16 6.04 -17.13 2.56
C PHE A 16 6.08 -16.27 3.82
N ASN A 17 5.21 -16.57 4.78
CA ASN A 17 5.35 -16.11 6.18
C ASN A 17 6.29 -17.09 6.94
N PRO A 18 7.48 -16.67 7.38
CA PRO A 18 8.45 -17.53 8.05
C PRO A 18 7.96 -18.07 9.41
N LEU A 19 6.88 -17.52 9.98
CA LEU A 19 6.31 -17.95 11.26
C LEU A 19 5.41 -19.19 11.15
N GLU A 20 4.89 -19.52 9.96
CA GLU A 20 3.89 -20.59 9.79
C GLU A 20 4.47 -21.90 9.23
N GLY A 21 5.72 -21.92 8.77
CA GLY A 21 6.31 -23.11 8.15
C GLY A 21 5.65 -23.50 6.81
N LEU A 22 6.41 -24.15 5.93
CA LEU A 22 5.98 -24.49 4.56
C LEU A 22 4.70 -25.37 4.53
N GLU A 23 4.53 -26.25 5.52
CA GLU A 23 3.42 -27.21 5.54
C GLU A 23 2.07 -26.59 5.94
N GLN A 24 2.01 -25.67 6.91
CA GLN A 24 0.74 -25.05 7.31
C GLN A 24 0.26 -24.01 6.28
N GLN A 25 1.18 -23.29 5.62
CA GLN A 25 0.83 -22.39 4.51
C GLN A 25 0.16 -23.10 3.36
N SER A 26 0.66 -24.27 2.97
CA SER A 26 0.03 -25.06 1.90
C SER A 26 -1.44 -25.42 2.19
N LYS A 27 -1.84 -25.46 3.46
CA LYS A 27 -3.22 -25.75 3.90
C LYS A 27 -4.08 -24.50 4.11
N SER A 28 -3.49 -23.35 4.41
CA SER A 28 -4.20 -22.06 4.53
C SER A 28 -4.36 -21.33 3.20
N LEU A 29 -3.55 -21.68 2.18
CA LEU A 29 -3.57 -21.07 0.84
C LEU A 29 -4.80 -21.37 -0.03
N THR A 30 -5.80 -22.10 0.48
CA THR A 30 -6.89 -22.64 -0.33
C THR A 30 -7.85 -21.56 -0.87
N LYS A 31 -7.84 -20.35 -0.31
CA LYS A 31 -8.69 -19.24 -0.77
C LYS A 31 -7.97 -17.90 -0.70
N LEU A 32 -7.93 -17.19 -1.82
CA LEU A 32 -7.47 -15.81 -1.84
C LEU A 32 -8.47 -14.92 -1.11
N GLN A 33 -7.94 -14.00 -0.32
CA GLN A 33 -8.71 -12.95 0.33
C GLN A 33 -8.59 -11.65 -0.45
N GLU A 34 -9.51 -10.73 -0.20
CA GLU A 34 -9.43 -9.39 -0.78
C GLU A 34 -8.27 -8.61 -0.14
N PRO A 35 -7.25 -8.23 -0.93
CA PRO A 35 -6.17 -7.42 -0.40
C PRO A 35 -6.63 -5.99 -0.20
N MET A 36 -6.23 -5.40 0.92
CA MET A 36 -6.56 -4.00 1.25
C MET A 36 -5.40 -3.28 1.92
N ILE A 37 -5.38 -1.96 1.75
CA ILE A 37 -4.54 -1.05 2.52
C ILE A 37 -5.43 -0.13 3.37
N ARG A 38 -4.96 0.25 4.55
CA ARG A 38 -5.69 1.12 5.48
C ARG A 38 -4.84 2.34 5.84
N LEU A 39 -5.37 3.53 5.55
CA LEU A 39 -4.81 4.81 5.96
C LEU A 39 -5.27 5.14 7.37
N HIS A 40 -4.31 5.29 8.29
CA HIS A 40 -4.51 5.85 9.62
C HIS A 40 -4.08 7.31 9.61
N TYR A 41 -5.05 8.21 9.61
CA TYR A 41 -4.81 9.65 9.60
C TYR A 41 -4.99 10.22 11.00
N LYS A 42 -3.94 10.83 11.57
CA LYS A 42 -3.90 11.27 12.97
C LYS A 42 -3.42 12.70 13.06
N SER A 43 -3.78 13.44 14.10
CA SER A 43 -3.15 14.74 14.40
C SER A 43 -1.80 14.58 15.09
N ASP A 44 -1.64 13.51 15.87
CA ASP A 44 -0.42 13.22 16.61
C ASP A 44 -0.12 11.72 16.59
N ARG A 45 1.16 11.35 16.68
CA ARG A 45 1.61 9.94 16.65
C ARG A 45 1.06 9.10 17.80
N PHE A 46 0.80 9.71 18.95
CA PHE A 46 0.27 9.05 20.15
C PHE A 46 -1.25 9.10 20.24
N GLN A 47 -1.91 9.79 19.31
CA GLN A 47 -3.37 9.80 19.25
C GLN A 47 -3.89 8.39 18.99
N LYS A 48 -4.81 7.92 19.85
CA LYS A 48 -5.46 6.61 19.67
C LYS A 48 -6.43 6.65 18.48
N ASP A 49 -7.31 7.64 18.46
CA ASP A 49 -8.31 7.79 17.41
C ASP A 49 -7.72 8.35 16.11
N ASN A 50 -8.40 8.11 14.98
CA ASN A 50 -8.08 8.73 13.69
C ASN A 50 -8.98 9.93 13.43
N LEU A 51 -8.44 10.91 12.73
CA LEU A 51 -9.19 12.06 12.27
C LEU A 51 -10.15 11.66 11.14
N PRO A 52 -11.42 12.09 11.18
CA PRO A 52 -12.34 11.86 10.08
C PRO A 52 -11.90 12.65 8.85
N ILE A 53 -11.94 12.00 7.69
CA ILE A 53 -11.62 12.63 6.40
C ILE A 53 -12.92 12.90 5.64
N TYR A 54 -13.18 14.16 5.31
CA TYR A 54 -14.34 14.59 4.52
C TYR A 54 -13.99 14.99 3.09
N ASN A 55 -12.79 15.53 2.89
CA ASN A 55 -12.32 15.98 1.59
C ASN A 55 -11.02 15.26 1.24
N LEU A 56 -11.06 14.49 0.15
CA LEU A 56 -9.89 13.86 -0.45
C LEU A 56 -9.87 14.16 -1.94
N LEU A 57 -8.70 14.58 -2.42
CA LEU A 57 -8.43 14.62 -3.85
C LEU A 57 -7.62 13.38 -4.24
N ILE A 58 -8.06 12.70 -5.31
CA ILE A 58 -7.28 11.63 -5.95
C ILE A 58 -6.70 12.22 -7.22
N ASN A 59 -5.37 12.30 -7.29
CA ASN A 59 -4.64 12.92 -8.38
C ASN A 59 -5.16 14.30 -8.79
N ASN A 60 -5.48 15.13 -7.79
CA ASN A 60 -6.08 16.47 -7.91
C ASN A 60 -7.56 16.50 -8.33
N GLU A 61 -8.23 15.36 -8.49
CA GLU A 61 -9.67 15.28 -8.74
C GLU A 61 -10.44 15.08 -7.43
N ARG A 62 -11.45 15.92 -7.20
CA ARG A 62 -12.26 15.88 -5.97
C ARG A 62 -13.23 14.70 -6.01
N LYS A 63 -13.26 13.92 -4.94
CA LYS A 63 -14.34 12.96 -4.67
C LYS A 63 -15.26 13.61 -3.64
N GLU A 64 -16.35 14.23 -4.08
CA GLU A 64 -17.35 14.80 -3.17
C GLU A 64 -18.15 13.69 -2.51
N GLN A 65 -18.28 13.75 -1.17
CA GLN A 65 -19.14 12.86 -0.41
C GLN A 65 -19.82 13.61 0.74
N ASP A 66 -21.07 13.26 1.00
CA ASP A 66 -21.89 13.85 2.08
C ASP A 66 -21.52 13.31 3.47
N LYS A 67 -20.68 12.27 3.54
CA LYS A 67 -20.27 11.59 4.77
C LYS A 67 -18.75 11.41 4.81
N ALA A 68 -18.22 11.21 6.01
CA ALA A 68 -16.80 10.90 6.20
C ALA A 68 -16.42 9.64 5.40
N LEU A 69 -15.29 9.73 4.69
CA LEU A 69 -14.76 8.66 3.87
C LEU A 69 -14.43 7.45 4.75
N SER A 70 -14.93 6.28 4.34
CA SER A 70 -14.59 5.01 4.99
C SER A 70 -13.82 4.07 4.08
N GLU A 71 -14.14 4.08 2.79
CA GLU A 71 -13.51 3.22 1.79
C GLU A 71 -13.53 3.92 0.43
N LEU A 72 -12.49 3.66 -0.35
CA LEU A 72 -12.32 4.12 -1.72
C LEU A 72 -11.89 2.96 -2.60
N ASN A 73 -12.64 2.74 -3.67
CA ASN A 73 -12.25 1.85 -4.74
C ASN A 73 -11.44 2.66 -5.77
N ILE A 74 -10.14 2.39 -5.83
CA ILE A 74 -9.22 2.98 -6.80
C ILE A 74 -9.20 2.08 -8.02
N LEU A 75 -9.54 2.64 -9.18
CA LEU A 75 -9.57 1.91 -10.45
C LEU A 75 -8.24 2.02 -11.15
N GLN A 76 -7.96 1.11 -12.07
CA GLN A 76 -6.72 1.13 -12.87
C GLN A 76 -6.46 2.48 -13.56
N LYS A 77 -7.52 3.17 -14.02
CA LYS A 77 -7.42 4.49 -14.68
C LYS A 77 -6.93 5.60 -13.73
N ASP A 78 -7.11 5.41 -12.43
CA ASP A 78 -6.68 6.36 -11.41
C ASP A 78 -5.19 6.14 -11.07
N LEU A 79 -4.58 5.03 -11.51
CA LEU A 79 -3.15 4.75 -11.32
C LEU A 79 -2.34 5.36 -12.47
N ARG A 80 -1.36 6.19 -12.14
CA ARG A 80 -0.49 6.88 -13.11
C ARG A 80 0.88 6.21 -13.19
N ASP A 81 1.61 6.48 -14.26
CA ASP A 81 3.03 6.12 -14.33
C ASP A 81 3.82 7.00 -13.35
N ILE A 82 4.90 6.46 -12.78
CA ILE A 82 5.73 7.18 -11.80
C ILE A 82 6.39 8.38 -12.46
N GLU A 83 6.12 9.57 -11.92
CA GLU A 83 6.70 10.84 -12.41
C GLU A 83 8.14 11.07 -11.91
N ASP A 84 8.46 10.58 -10.71
CA ASP A 84 9.82 10.66 -10.14
C ASP A 84 10.77 9.69 -10.83
N ILE A 85 11.51 10.19 -11.84
CA ILE A 85 12.44 9.41 -12.66
C ILE A 85 13.53 8.74 -11.81
N ASN A 86 13.99 9.38 -10.74
CA ASN A 86 15.06 8.83 -9.92
C ASN A 86 14.56 7.62 -9.12
N LEU A 87 13.38 7.75 -8.51
CA LEU A 87 12.73 6.64 -7.81
C LEU A 87 12.38 5.50 -8.76
N LEU A 88 11.85 5.82 -9.94
CA LEU A 88 11.54 4.81 -10.97
C LEU A 88 12.79 4.04 -11.42
N ASN A 89 13.93 4.72 -11.57
CA ASN A 89 15.19 4.08 -11.92
C ASN A 89 15.69 3.19 -10.79
N GLN A 90 15.56 3.62 -9.52
CA GLN A 90 15.88 2.79 -8.37
C GLN A 90 15.03 1.52 -8.33
N PHE A 91 13.71 1.64 -8.52
CA PHE A 91 12.84 0.47 -8.61
C PHE A 91 13.22 -0.48 -9.76
N LYS A 92 13.60 0.04 -10.92
CA LYS A 92 14.07 -0.80 -12.05
C LYS A 92 15.40 -1.50 -11.76
N GLN A 93 16.22 -0.99 -10.85
CA GLN A 93 17.46 -1.63 -10.42
C GLN A 93 17.20 -2.73 -9.40
N ASP A 94 16.33 -2.46 -8.43
CA ASP A 94 16.04 -3.36 -7.31
C ASP A 94 15.04 -4.47 -7.68
N PHE A 95 14.16 -4.22 -8.64
CA PHE A 95 13.13 -5.17 -9.08
C PHE A 95 13.34 -5.61 -10.52
N SER A 96 13.03 -6.88 -10.80
CA SER A 96 13.14 -7.44 -12.14
C SER A 96 12.16 -6.80 -13.13
N LYS A 97 12.35 -7.04 -14.43
CA LYS A 97 11.42 -6.60 -15.51
C LYS A 97 10.00 -7.15 -15.38
N ASP A 98 9.80 -8.16 -14.53
CA ASP A 98 8.51 -8.80 -14.29
C ASP A 98 7.62 -7.99 -13.33
N TYR A 99 8.00 -6.76 -13.01
CA TYR A 99 7.22 -5.81 -12.23
C TYR A 99 6.76 -4.63 -13.10
N GLU A 100 5.61 -4.07 -12.73
CA GLU A 100 5.07 -2.80 -13.20
C GLU A 100 5.09 -1.81 -12.04
N PHE A 101 5.27 -0.52 -12.36
CA PHE A 101 5.38 0.54 -11.36
C PHE A 101 4.33 1.60 -11.62
N LYS A 102 3.54 1.92 -10.61
CA LYS A 102 2.46 2.92 -10.68
C LYS A 102 2.51 3.85 -9.47
N GLU A 103 1.90 5.02 -9.61
CA GLU A 103 1.68 5.95 -8.51
C GLU A 103 0.21 6.37 -8.39
N LEU A 104 -0.15 6.79 -7.18
CA LEU A 104 -1.42 7.41 -6.83
C LEU A 104 -1.15 8.54 -5.86
N ASN A 105 -1.65 9.74 -6.15
CA ASN A 105 -1.51 10.90 -5.28
C ASN A 105 -2.82 11.14 -4.55
N LEU A 106 -2.75 11.24 -3.22
CA LEU A 106 -3.86 11.56 -2.34
C LEU A 106 -3.57 12.91 -1.67
N SER A 107 -4.44 13.89 -1.85
CA SER A 107 -4.30 15.19 -1.17
C SER A 107 -5.38 15.34 -0.11
N LEU A 108 -4.94 15.55 1.14
CA LEU A 108 -5.75 15.62 2.35
C LEU A 108 -5.29 16.81 3.18
N ASP A 109 -6.17 17.77 3.47
CA ASP A 109 -5.82 19.01 4.16
C ASP A 109 -4.60 19.71 3.52
N THR A 110 -3.50 19.88 4.26
CA THR A 110 -2.20 20.39 3.77
C THR A 110 -1.21 19.27 3.44
N ASN A 111 -1.62 18.01 3.46
CA ASN A 111 -0.75 16.87 3.23
C ASN A 111 -0.92 16.34 1.80
N LEU A 112 0.21 16.06 1.14
CA LEU A 112 0.26 15.30 -0.10
C LEU A 112 0.82 13.91 0.21
N ILE A 113 0.07 12.88 -0.10
CA ILE A 113 0.49 11.49 0.09
C ILE A 113 0.68 10.86 -1.28
N LYS A 114 1.92 10.56 -1.64
CA LYS A 114 2.31 9.82 -2.83
C LYS A 114 2.43 8.34 -2.48
N LEU A 115 1.55 7.53 -3.03
CA LEU A 115 1.61 6.08 -2.92
C LEU A 115 2.25 5.51 -4.20
N TYR A 116 3.30 4.72 -4.03
CA TYR A 116 3.97 4.02 -5.12
C TYR A 116 3.68 2.53 -5.01
N PHE A 117 3.31 1.93 -6.14
CA PHE A 117 2.91 0.53 -6.24
C PHE A 117 3.86 -0.22 -7.14
N ILE A 118 4.45 -1.28 -6.59
CA ILE A 118 5.31 -2.23 -7.30
C ILE A 118 4.49 -3.49 -7.51
N ILE A 119 4.06 -3.72 -8.74
CA ILE A 119 3.05 -4.72 -9.09
C ILE A 119 3.72 -5.91 -9.80
N PRO A 120 3.77 -7.10 -9.17
CA PRO A 120 4.25 -8.30 -9.86
C PRO A 120 3.32 -8.66 -11.02
N LYS A 121 3.87 -8.85 -12.23
CA LYS A 121 3.09 -9.24 -13.42
C LYS A 121 2.67 -10.71 -13.41
N ASN A 122 3.37 -11.54 -12.63
CA ASN A 122 3.18 -12.98 -12.60
C ASN A 122 2.66 -13.43 -11.23
N ILE A 123 1.67 -14.32 -11.26
CA ILE A 123 1.15 -14.95 -10.05
C ILE A 123 2.02 -16.16 -9.71
N ALA A 124 2.47 -16.21 -8.46
CA ALA A 124 3.17 -17.33 -7.87
C ALA A 124 2.45 -18.67 -8.13
N LYS A 125 3.21 -19.75 -8.37
CA LYS A 125 2.62 -21.06 -8.70
C LYS A 125 1.59 -21.51 -7.67
N ILE A 126 1.89 -21.28 -6.40
CA ILE A 126 1.04 -21.69 -5.28
C ILE A 126 -0.31 -20.98 -5.22
N HIS A 127 -0.44 -19.79 -5.83
CA HIS A 127 -1.68 -19.01 -5.85
C HIS A 127 -2.46 -19.16 -7.16
N LYS A 128 -1.94 -19.90 -8.16
CA LYS A 128 -2.56 -19.96 -9.49
C LYS A 128 -3.96 -20.57 -9.48
N ASP A 129 -4.16 -21.64 -8.72
CA ASP A 129 -5.46 -22.32 -8.69
C ASP A 129 -6.48 -21.53 -7.85
N ALA A 130 -6.06 -21.03 -6.68
CA ALA A 130 -6.90 -20.13 -5.89
C ALA A 130 -7.29 -18.85 -6.66
N TYR A 131 -6.42 -18.33 -7.53
CA TYR A 131 -6.73 -17.18 -8.38
C TYR A 131 -7.75 -17.47 -9.49
N LYS A 132 -7.86 -18.70 -9.99
CA LYS A 132 -8.87 -19.04 -11.00
C LYS A 132 -10.29 -18.89 -10.45
N GLU A 133 -10.47 -19.31 -9.20
CA GLU A 133 -11.74 -19.29 -8.46
C GLU A 133 -11.99 -17.97 -7.71
N PHE A 134 -11.02 -17.04 -7.71
CA PHE A 134 -11.17 -15.77 -7.01
C PHE A 134 -12.11 -14.84 -7.78
N GLU A 135 -13.18 -14.40 -7.14
CA GLU A 135 -14.18 -13.50 -7.75
C GLU A 135 -13.58 -12.13 -8.09
N ASN A 136 -12.75 -11.59 -7.19
CA ASN A 136 -12.20 -10.24 -7.31
C ASN A 136 -10.82 -10.20 -7.98
N LYS A 137 -10.69 -10.84 -9.16
CA LYS A 137 -9.40 -10.95 -9.90
C LYS A 137 -8.69 -9.61 -10.09
N ASN A 138 -9.44 -8.52 -10.23
CA ASN A 138 -8.89 -7.18 -10.42
C ASN A 138 -8.09 -6.67 -9.21
N LEU A 139 -8.30 -7.22 -8.00
CA LEU A 139 -7.51 -6.89 -6.82
C LEU A 139 -6.16 -7.62 -6.76
N GLY A 140 -5.96 -8.61 -7.64
CA GLY A 140 -4.73 -9.40 -7.70
C GLY A 140 -4.66 -10.54 -6.67
N ALA A 141 -3.55 -11.29 -6.70
CA ALA A 141 -3.29 -12.42 -5.81
C ALA A 141 -2.18 -12.12 -4.81
N GLY A 142 -2.45 -12.32 -3.52
CA GLY A 142 -1.52 -12.05 -2.42
C GLY A 142 -1.99 -10.86 -1.58
N TYR A 143 -1.05 -10.18 -0.92
CA TYR A 143 -1.33 -9.08 0.00
C TYR A 143 -0.36 -7.91 -0.23
N PHE A 144 -0.72 -6.73 0.28
CA PHE A 144 0.15 -5.57 0.23
C PHE A 144 1.25 -5.66 1.28
N LYS A 145 2.46 -5.23 0.94
CA LYS A 145 3.56 -5.08 1.89
C LYS A 145 4.20 -3.72 1.73
N GLN A 146 4.20 -2.92 2.79
CA GLN A 146 4.92 -1.65 2.78
C GLN A 146 6.43 -1.88 2.73
N LEU A 147 7.12 -1.10 1.90
CA LEU A 147 8.55 -1.16 1.64
C LEU A 147 9.23 0.07 2.25
N HIS A 148 9.39 0.05 3.57
CA HIS A 148 9.91 1.17 4.35
C HIS A 148 11.26 1.73 3.88
N THR A 149 12.08 0.93 3.20
CA THR A 149 13.36 1.36 2.60
C THR A 149 13.20 2.54 1.64
N TYR A 150 12.04 2.68 0.98
CA TYR A 150 11.77 3.75 0.02
C TYR A 150 10.86 4.84 0.58
N ASP A 151 10.33 4.65 1.79
CA ASP A 151 9.45 5.64 2.40
C ASP A 151 10.24 6.88 2.78
N LYS A 152 9.65 8.05 2.57
CA LYS A 152 10.24 9.33 2.99
C LYS A 152 9.15 10.34 3.30
N ILE A 153 9.46 11.26 4.21
CA ILE A 153 8.60 12.38 4.57
C ILE A 153 9.38 13.66 4.26
N ILE A 154 8.81 14.50 3.41
CA ILE A 154 9.42 15.77 3.01
C ILE A 154 8.55 16.89 3.57
N LYS A 155 9.18 17.80 4.32
CA LYS A 155 8.53 19.00 4.86
C LYS A 155 8.80 20.16 3.91
N ASN A 156 7.74 20.78 3.41
CA ASN A 156 7.81 21.95 2.53
C ASN A 156 7.17 23.15 3.21
N THR A 157 7.78 24.32 3.08
CA THR A 157 7.23 25.59 3.57
C THR A 157 6.53 26.31 2.43
N LEU A 158 5.27 26.68 2.62
CA LEU A 158 4.50 27.51 1.69
C LEU A 158 4.72 29.00 1.98
N GLU A 159 4.38 29.86 1.00
CA GLU A 159 4.57 31.32 1.07
C GLU A 159 3.93 31.98 2.31
N ASP A 160 2.86 31.38 2.85
CA ASP A 160 2.14 31.85 4.05
C ASP A 160 2.68 31.27 5.39
N ASN A 161 3.90 30.72 5.43
CA ASN A 161 4.44 29.94 6.57
C ASN A 161 3.60 28.69 6.93
N LYS A 162 2.70 28.25 6.04
CA LYS A 162 1.99 26.98 6.19
C LYS A 162 2.92 25.84 5.83
N GLU A 163 2.87 24.76 6.60
CA GLU A 163 3.67 23.57 6.33
C GLU A 163 2.86 22.57 5.51
N LEU A 164 3.43 22.17 4.37
CA LEU A 164 2.93 21.10 3.54
C LEU A 164 3.83 19.87 3.73
N MET A 165 3.26 18.80 4.27
CA MET A 165 3.99 17.53 4.39
C MET A 165 3.71 16.66 3.18
N THR A 166 4.78 16.25 2.49
CA THR A 166 4.70 15.26 1.42
C THR A 166 5.17 13.92 1.93
N TYR A 167 4.24 12.98 2.04
CA TYR A 167 4.50 11.60 2.41
C TYR A 167 4.72 10.77 1.15
N HIS A 168 5.77 9.96 1.14
CA HIS A 168 6.03 8.97 0.10
C HIS A 168 5.95 7.59 0.76
N PHE A 169 5.00 6.78 0.33
CA PHE A 169 4.88 5.39 0.78
C PHE A 169 4.97 4.44 -0.39
N CYS A 170 5.77 3.39 -0.24
CA CYS A 170 5.98 2.40 -1.29
C CYS A 170 5.41 1.06 -0.85
N PHE A 171 4.66 0.40 -1.74
CA PHE A 171 4.06 -0.89 -1.48
C PHE A 171 4.43 -1.87 -2.58
N LEU A 172 4.86 -3.06 -2.17
CA LEU A 172 4.71 -4.23 -3.00
C LEU A 172 3.24 -4.65 -2.96
N THR A 173 2.63 -4.84 -4.12
CA THR A 173 1.20 -5.16 -4.23
C THR A 173 0.96 -6.65 -4.45
N PRO A 174 -0.30 -7.10 -4.33
CA PRO A 174 -0.74 -8.35 -4.92
C PRO A 174 -0.35 -8.46 -6.40
N ALA A 175 -0.02 -9.66 -6.86
CA ALA A 175 0.33 -9.92 -8.24
C ALA A 175 -0.86 -9.67 -9.17
N LYS A 176 -0.64 -9.02 -10.31
CA LYS A 176 -1.65 -8.61 -11.29
C LYS A 176 -2.75 -7.69 -10.73
N MET A 177 -2.44 -6.90 -9.72
CA MET A 177 -3.36 -5.88 -9.22
C MET A 177 -3.67 -4.85 -10.32
N HIS A 178 -4.95 -4.59 -10.55
CA HIS A 178 -5.46 -3.52 -11.42
C HIS A 178 -6.27 -2.49 -10.64
N ASN A 179 -7.03 -2.95 -9.65
CA ASN A 179 -7.83 -2.12 -8.74
C ASN A 179 -7.33 -2.29 -7.30
N LEU A 180 -7.62 -1.30 -6.47
CA LEU A 180 -7.18 -1.23 -5.08
C LEU A 180 -8.35 -0.83 -4.18
N LYS A 181 -8.52 -1.54 -3.06
CA LYS A 181 -9.37 -1.11 -1.94
C LYS A 181 -8.54 -0.35 -0.92
N LEU A 182 -8.78 0.95 -0.81
CA LEU A 182 -8.20 1.83 0.19
C LEU A 182 -9.23 2.11 1.28
N GLN A 183 -8.97 1.64 2.49
CA GLN A 183 -9.80 1.93 3.65
C GLN A 183 -9.25 3.13 4.43
N ILE A 184 -10.14 3.92 5.02
CA ILE A 184 -9.79 4.96 5.98
C ILE A 184 -10.11 4.43 7.37
N ALA A 185 -9.09 4.37 8.22
CA ALA A 185 -9.21 3.97 9.61
C ALA A 185 -10.15 4.90 10.37
N LYS A 186 -10.87 4.35 11.35
CA LYS A 186 -11.85 5.09 12.15
C LYS A 186 -11.40 5.11 13.61
N GLY A 187 -12.10 5.80 14.51
CA GLY A 187 -11.78 5.79 15.95
C GLY A 187 -12.01 4.43 16.66
N LEU A 188 -12.27 3.33 15.95
CA LEU A 188 -12.55 1.99 16.52
C LEU A 188 -11.57 0.93 16.02
N ASP A 189 -10.34 1.33 15.71
CA ASP A 189 -9.36 0.45 15.06
C ASP A 189 -9.03 -0.81 15.86
N GLU A 190 -8.94 -0.75 17.18
CA GLU A 190 -8.63 -1.94 17.99
C GLU A 190 -9.66 -3.06 17.77
N ILE A 191 -10.96 -2.69 17.68
CA ILE A 191 -12.05 -3.63 17.42
C ILE A 191 -11.99 -4.13 15.98
N LEU A 192 -11.79 -3.23 15.01
CA LEU A 192 -11.68 -3.59 13.60
C LEU A 192 -10.50 -4.54 13.34
N GLU A 193 -9.36 -4.28 13.97
CA GLU A 193 -8.16 -5.12 13.86
C GLU A 193 -8.34 -6.48 14.53
N ASP A 194 -9.06 -6.55 15.65
CA ASP A 194 -9.44 -7.82 16.26
C ASP A 194 -10.37 -8.62 15.34
N GLU A 195 -11.31 -7.96 14.66
CA GLU A 195 -12.18 -8.59 13.68
C GLU A 195 -11.41 -9.06 12.45
N ASP A 196 -10.51 -8.23 11.91
CA ASP A 196 -9.62 -8.60 10.80
C ASP A 196 -8.81 -9.85 11.15
N ARG A 197 -8.21 -9.89 12.36
CA ARG A 197 -7.47 -11.07 12.86
C ARG A 197 -8.35 -12.30 12.97
N LYS A 198 -9.56 -12.18 13.51
CA LYS A 198 -10.51 -13.31 13.66
C LYS A 198 -10.98 -13.85 12.31
N GLN A 199 -11.13 -12.98 11.32
CA GLN A 199 -11.50 -13.35 9.95
C GLN A 199 -10.29 -13.79 9.11
N GLY A 200 -9.08 -13.66 9.67
CA GLY A 200 -7.82 -13.97 9.00
C GLY A 200 -7.48 -13.01 7.86
N VAL A 201 -8.08 -11.82 7.82
CA VAL A 201 -7.91 -10.81 6.77
C VAL A 201 -6.59 -10.07 6.97
N PHE A 202 -5.75 -10.03 5.94
CA PHE A 202 -4.52 -9.25 5.97
C PHE A 202 -4.76 -7.81 5.48
N VAL A 203 -4.52 -6.84 6.38
CA VAL A 203 -4.65 -5.41 6.11
C VAL A 203 -3.30 -4.73 6.25
N CYS A 204 -2.78 -4.14 5.17
CA CYS A 204 -1.54 -3.37 5.22
C CYS A 204 -1.84 -1.93 5.68
N LYS A 205 -1.27 -1.52 6.80
CA LYS A 205 -1.56 -0.22 7.42
C LYS A 205 -0.44 0.77 7.13
N PHE A 206 -0.80 2.02 6.90
CA PHE A 206 0.15 3.12 6.83
C PHE A 206 -0.41 4.35 7.55
N VAL A 207 0.48 5.13 8.17
CA VAL A 207 0.10 6.21 9.09
C VAL A 207 0.56 7.56 8.54
N VAL A 208 -0.34 8.54 8.56
CA VAL A 208 -0.06 9.94 8.22
C VAL A 208 -0.44 10.81 9.40
N VAL A 209 0.46 11.73 9.76
CA VAL A 209 0.30 12.61 10.91
C VAL A 209 0.16 14.05 10.42
N ASN A 210 -0.99 14.65 10.70
CA ASN A 210 -1.33 16.01 10.33
C ASN A 210 -0.80 16.98 11.39
N GLY A 211 0.19 17.78 11.02
CA GLY A 211 0.88 18.69 11.94
C GLY A 211 2.10 18.02 12.56
N ILE A 212 3.28 18.42 12.09
CA ILE A 212 4.51 18.18 12.83
C ILE A 212 4.87 19.50 13.53
N GLU A 213 4.31 19.72 14.72
CA GLU A 213 5.07 20.45 15.74
C GLU A 213 6.01 19.42 16.37
N MET A 214 7.31 19.52 16.07
CA MET A 214 8.37 18.80 16.79
C MET A 214 8.78 19.59 18.02
#